data_AF-A0A2E0F734-F1
#
_entry.id   AF-A0A2E0F734-F1
#
_cell.length_a   1.000
_cell.length_b   1.000
_cell.length_c   1.000
_cell.angle_alpha   90.00
_cell.angle_beta   90.00
_cell.angle_gamma   90.00
#
_symmetry.space_group_name_H-M   'P 1'
#
loop_
_entity.id
_entity.type
_entity.pdbx_description
1 polymer ?
#
loop_
_entity_poly.entity_id
_entity_poly.type
_entity_poly.pdbx_seq_one_letter_code
_entity_poly.pdbx_strand_id
1 'polypeptide(L)'
;MIYVIINLAHSFSIKKIGNSFHLKNKKDKLKFLLYYLFGFIIISSFLFKIIGSLGLQVINFLFSFLLLFEICMKISDSQRFLNWIGDNLEKPIRQLIMFVIALNCTYFFTRITQQIIESQNL
;
A
#
# COMPACT_ATOMS: atom_id res chain seq x y z
N MET A 1 -7.23 3.84 -6.95
CA MET A 1 -6.31 3.04 -6.10
C MET A 1 -6.54 3.27 -4.62
N ILE A 2 -6.37 4.50 -4.10
CA ILE A 2 -6.55 4.84 -2.67
C ILE A 2 -7.94 4.44 -2.15
N TYR A 3 -9.01 4.69 -2.91
CA TYR A 3 -10.37 4.29 -2.55
C TYR A 3 -10.54 2.76 -2.42
N VAL A 4 -10.00 1.99 -3.36
CA VAL A 4 -10.02 0.51 -3.35
C VAL A 4 -9.21 -0.03 -2.18
N ILE A 5 -8.07 0.59 -1.90
CA ILE A 5 -7.22 0.30 -0.75
C ILE A 5 -7.96 0.54 0.58
N ILE A 6 -8.69 1.65 0.72
CA ILE A 6 -9.50 1.96 1.90
C ILE A 6 -10.66 0.96 2.08
N ASN A 7 -11.30 0.55 0.98
CA ASN A 7 -12.38 -0.45 1.03
C ASN A 7 -11.86 -1.85 1.37
N LEU A 8 -10.68 -2.25 0.88
CA LEU A 8 -10.02 -3.49 1.28
C LEU A 8 -9.67 -3.47 2.77
N ALA A 9 -9.06 -2.38 3.25
CA ALA A 9 -8.78 -2.15 4.66
C ALA A 9 -10.03 -2.25 5.57
N HIS A 10 -11.16 -1.74 5.11
CA HIS A 10 -12.44 -1.82 5.81
C HIS A 10 -13.01 -3.25 5.81
N SER A 11 -13.01 -3.93 4.65
CA SER A 11 -13.52 -5.30 4.46
C SER A 11 -12.83 -6.33 5.38
N PHE A 12 -11.53 -6.15 5.64
CA PHE A 12 -10.76 -7.04 6.52
C PHE A 12 -10.87 -6.70 8.02
N SER A 13 -11.79 -5.80 8.42
CA SER A 13 -12.00 -5.42 9.84
C SER A 13 -10.70 -5.04 10.56
N ILE A 14 -9.74 -4.45 9.83
CA ILE A 14 -8.40 -4.16 10.33
C ILE A 14 -8.49 -2.95 11.30
N LYS A 15 -8.89 -3.21 12.55
CA LYS A 15 -8.96 -2.20 13.63
C LYS A 15 -7.59 -1.55 13.89
N LYS A 16 -6.49 -2.24 13.57
CA LYS A 16 -5.10 -1.79 13.81
C LYS A 16 -4.47 -1.02 12.66
N ILE A 17 -5.23 -0.57 11.65
CA ILE A 17 -4.64 0.38 10.69
C ILE A 17 -4.05 1.62 11.39
N GLY A 18 -4.58 1.96 12.57
CA GLY A 18 -4.07 3.05 13.39
C GLY A 18 -3.33 2.70 14.66
N ASN A 19 -2.76 1.50 14.78
CA ASN A 19 -1.97 1.17 15.98
C ASN A 19 -0.47 0.96 15.73
N SER A 20 0.02 0.81 14.49
CA SER A 20 1.48 0.85 14.22
C SER A 20 2.01 2.28 14.03
N PHE A 21 1.15 3.19 13.56
CA PHE A 21 1.28 4.64 13.69
C PHE A 21 0.04 5.10 14.46
N HIS A 22 0.19 5.91 15.52
CA HIS A 22 -0.91 6.42 16.35
C HIS A 22 -2.08 7.05 15.53
N LEU A 23 -3.03 6.24 15.05
CA LEU A 23 -4.20 6.68 14.27
C LEU A 23 -5.48 6.07 14.86
N LYS A 24 -5.67 6.23 16.17
CA LYS A 24 -6.90 5.79 16.86
C LYS A 24 -8.13 6.56 16.37
N ASN A 25 -7.99 7.83 15.98
CA ASN A 25 -9.11 8.69 15.55
C ASN A 25 -9.20 8.89 14.03
N LYS A 26 -10.43 9.08 13.51
CA LYS A 26 -10.68 9.46 12.10
C LYS A 26 -9.86 10.68 11.66
N LYS A 27 -9.65 11.66 12.56
CA LYS A 27 -8.83 12.86 12.31
C LYS A 27 -7.36 12.53 12.08
N ASP A 28 -6.80 11.57 12.81
CA ASP A 28 -5.39 11.19 12.68
C ASP A 28 -5.17 10.44 11.36
N LYS A 29 -6.11 9.58 10.96
CA LYS A 29 -6.11 8.93 9.63
C LYS A 29 -6.09 9.93 8.48
N LEU A 30 -6.89 11.00 8.60
CA LEU A 30 -6.91 12.08 7.62
C LEU A 30 -5.56 12.83 7.58
N LYS A 31 -4.98 13.14 8.75
CA LYS A 31 -3.66 13.77 8.83
C LYS A 31 -2.58 12.91 8.19
N PHE A 32 -2.55 11.61 8.46
CA PHE A 32 -1.61 10.68 7.82
C PHE A 32 -1.77 10.67 6.30
N LEU A 33 -3.01 10.58 5.81
CA LEU A 33 -3.26 10.63 4.36
C LEU A 33 -2.74 11.93 3.76
N LEU A 34 -2.96 13.07 4.42
CA LEU A 34 -2.48 14.37 3.97
C LEU A 34 -0.94 14.44 3.96
N TYR A 35 -0.26 14.01 5.02
CA TYR A 35 1.20 13.95 5.05
C TYR A 35 1.76 13.01 3.99
N TYR A 36 1.12 11.86 3.80
CA TYR A 36 1.50 10.88 2.80
C TYR A 36 1.38 11.45 1.38
N LEU A 37 0.26 12.08 1.05
CA LEU A 37 0.05 12.73 -0.25
C LEU A 37 1.01 13.91 -0.46
N PHE A 38 1.25 14.72 0.57
CA PHE A 38 2.18 15.84 0.50
C PHE A 38 3.62 15.37 0.27
N GLY A 39 4.06 14.35 1.02
CA GLY A 39 5.36 13.72 0.84
C GLY A 39 5.51 13.10 -0.56
N PHE A 40 4.45 12.44 -1.06
CA PHE A 40 4.43 11.92 -2.42
C PHE A 40 4.67 13.01 -3.45
N ILE A 41 3.97 14.15 -3.36
CA ILE A 41 4.10 15.26 -4.32
C ILE A 41 5.51 15.85 -4.30
N ILE A 42 6.07 16.10 -3.12
CA ILE A 42 7.41 16.68 -2.98
C ILE A 42 8.47 15.75 -3.57
N ILE A 43 8.45 14.47 -3.17
CA ILE A 43 9.48 13.51 -3.61
C ILE A 43 9.31 13.22 -5.10
N SER A 44 8.07 13.12 -5.60
CA SER A 44 7.81 12.95 -7.03
C SER A 44 8.32 14.12 -7.86
N SER A 45 8.10 15.35 -7.41
CA SER A 45 8.59 16.55 -8.09
C SER A 45 10.12 16.61 -8.10
N PHE A 46 10.75 16.25 -6.99
CA PHE A 46 12.21 16.17 -6.88
C PHE A 46 12.79 15.11 -7.82
N LEU A 47 12.25 13.89 -7.80
CA LEU A 47 12.72 12.80 -8.64
C LEU A 47 12.45 13.02 -10.13
N PHE A 48 11.32 13.64 -10.47
CA PHE A 48 11.04 14.04 -11.85
C PHE A 48 12.10 15.00 -12.39
N LYS A 49 12.58 15.92 -11.55
CA LYS A 49 13.63 16.86 -11.95
C LYS A 49 14.99 16.18 -12.21
N ILE A 50 15.29 15.07 -11.55
CA ILE A 50 16.58 14.37 -11.66
C ILE A 50 16.57 13.30 -12.76
N ILE A 51 15.53 12.46 -12.80
CA ILE A 51 15.48 11.22 -13.61
C ILE A 51 14.24 11.22 -14.54
N GLY A 52 13.51 12.33 -14.64
CA GLY A 52 12.37 12.45 -15.53
C GLY A 52 11.22 11.50 -15.19
N SER A 53 10.55 10.99 -16.23
CA SER A 53 9.40 10.09 -16.11
C SER A 53 9.72 8.78 -15.38
N LEU A 54 10.95 8.28 -15.49
CA LEU A 54 11.38 7.06 -14.80
C LEU A 54 11.38 7.26 -13.27
N GLY A 55 11.77 8.45 -12.80
CA GLY A 55 11.67 8.82 -11.39
C GLY A 55 10.22 8.79 -10.87
N LEU A 56 9.26 9.24 -11.70
CA LEU A 56 7.83 9.18 -11.37
C LEU A 56 7.30 7.75 -11.32
N GLN A 57 7.77 6.86 -12.21
CA GLN A 57 7.38 5.45 -12.18
C GLN A 57 7.89 4.75 -10.92
N VAL A 58 9.16 4.97 -10.56
CA VAL A 58 9.79 4.39 -9.37
C VAL A 58 9.08 4.87 -8.10
N ILE A 59 8.81 6.18 -7.98
CA ILE A 59 8.17 6.71 -6.77
C ILE A 59 6.71 6.24 -6.65
N ASN A 60 5.99 6.12 -7.78
CA ASN A 60 4.63 5.59 -7.79
C ASN A 60 4.60 4.12 -7.38
N PHE A 61 5.57 3.32 -7.83
CA PHE A 61 5.74 1.95 -7.36
C PHE A 61 6.02 1.90 -5.86
N LEU A 62 7.01 2.66 -5.37
CA LEU A 62 7.42 2.65 -3.96
C LEU A 62 6.29 3.07 -3.02
N PHE A 63 5.60 4.17 -3.34
CA PHE A 63 4.48 4.64 -2.53
C PHE A 63 3.33 3.62 -2.56
N SER A 64 2.94 3.14 -3.74
CA SER A 64 1.91 2.09 -3.85
C SER A 64 2.28 0.81 -3.09
N PHE A 65 3.55 0.41 -3.14
CA PHE A 65 4.09 -0.72 -2.38
C PHE A 65 3.99 -0.51 -0.88
N LEU A 66 4.43 0.64 -0.36
CA LEU A 66 4.41 0.90 1.08
C LEU A 66 2.99 0.81 1.66
N LEU A 67 2.00 1.36 0.96
CA LEU A 67 0.60 1.25 1.38
C LEU A 67 0.08 -0.19 1.37
N LEU A 68 0.33 -0.93 0.27
CA LEU A 68 -0.12 -2.31 0.14
C LEU A 68 0.59 -3.22 1.14
N PHE A 69 1.90 -3.04 1.30
CA PHE A 69 2.71 -3.77 2.25
C PHE A 69 2.21 -3.56 3.67
N GLU A 70 1.92 -2.32 4.08
CA GLU A 70 1.37 -2.05 5.41
C GLU A 70 0.05 -2.78 5.64
N ILE A 71 -0.81 -2.86 4.63
CA ILE A 71 -2.08 -3.59 4.70
C ILE A 71 -1.83 -5.09 4.81
N CYS A 72 -0.97 -5.65 3.94
CA CYS A 72 -0.61 -7.06 3.95
C CYS A 72 0.01 -7.48 5.28
N MET A 73 0.89 -6.65 5.86
CA MET A 73 1.45 -6.90 7.19
C MET A 73 0.38 -6.92 8.27
N LYS A 74 -0.63 -6.06 8.18
CA LYS A 74 -1.76 -6.08 9.13
C LYS A 74 -2.67 -7.28 8.92
N ILE A 75 -2.86 -7.73 7.67
CA ILE A 75 -3.57 -8.98 7.37
C ILE A 75 -2.81 -10.16 7.97
N SER A 76 -1.47 -10.18 7.89
CA SER A 76 -0.60 -11.22 8.44
C SER A 76 -0.79 -11.46 9.95
N ASP A 77 -1.20 -10.41 10.67
CA ASP A 77 -1.45 -10.40 12.11
C ASP A 77 -2.97 -10.49 12.45
N SER A 78 -3.84 -10.62 11.46
CA SER A 78 -5.29 -10.68 11.67
C SER A 78 -5.75 -12.10 12.01
N GLN A 79 -6.62 -12.25 13.01
CA GLN A 79 -7.16 -13.55 13.41
C GLN A 79 -7.84 -14.29 12.25
N ARG A 80 -8.53 -13.54 11.38
CA ARG A 80 -9.19 -14.11 10.20
C ARG A 80 -8.19 -14.77 9.25
N PHE A 81 -7.03 -14.17 9.06
CA PHE A 81 -5.98 -14.74 8.23
C PHE A 81 -5.29 -15.92 8.91
N LEU A 82 -5.01 -15.82 10.23
CA LEU A 82 -4.46 -16.92 11.02
C LEU A 82 -5.33 -18.17 10.92
N ASN A 83 -6.64 -18.02 11.17
CA ASN A 83 -7.60 -19.12 11.08
C ASN A 83 -7.72 -19.70 9.66
N TRP A 84 -7.44 -18.91 8.61
CA TRP A 84 -7.53 -19.36 7.22
C TRP A 84 -6.27 -20.10 6.77
N ILE A 85 -5.08 -19.61 7.12
CA ILE A 85 -3.81 -20.20 6.68
C ILE A 85 -3.38 -21.40 7.56
N GLY A 86 -3.94 -21.50 8.77
CA GLY A 86 -3.62 -22.52 9.76
C GLY A 86 -2.71 -21.98 10.86
N ASP A 87 -3.00 -22.36 12.11
CA ASP A 87 -2.36 -21.80 13.32
C ASP A 87 -0.88 -22.17 13.48
N ASN A 88 -0.39 -23.17 12.73
CA ASN A 88 0.98 -23.68 12.83
C ASN A 88 2.01 -22.87 12.05
N LEU A 89 1.60 -21.89 11.23
CA LEU A 89 2.53 -21.14 10.41
C LEU A 89 3.17 -20.01 11.22
N GLU A 90 4.49 -20.02 11.40
CA GLU A 90 5.20 -19.00 12.18
C GLU A 90 5.04 -17.58 11.61
N LYS A 91 5.07 -16.57 12.50
CA LYS A 91 4.89 -15.16 12.12
C LYS A 91 5.84 -14.68 11.00
N PRO A 92 7.15 -14.98 11.02
CA PRO A 92 8.06 -14.55 9.95
C PRO A 92 7.65 -15.09 8.57
N ILE A 93 7.19 -16.35 8.51
CA ILE A 93 6.74 -16.97 7.26
C ILE A 93 5.46 -16.30 6.75
N ARG A 94 4.50 -16.02 7.64
CA ARG A 94 3.28 -15.26 7.28
C ARG A 94 3.59 -13.87 6.73
N GLN A 95 4.54 -13.18 7.34
CA GLN A 95 4.99 -11.88 6.89
C GLN A 95 5.69 -11.95 5.53
N LEU A 96 6.49 -12.98 5.29
CA LEU A 96 7.11 -13.24 3.99
C LEU A 96 6.07 -13.50 2.90
N ILE A 97 5.06 -14.34 3.16
CA ILE A 97 3.94 -14.57 2.23
C ILE A 97 3.24 -13.25 1.90
N MET A 98 2.95 -12.45 2.92
CA MET A 98 2.29 -11.15 2.75
C MET A 98 3.16 -10.12 2.03
N PHE A 99 4.48 -10.17 2.19
CA PHE A 99 5.43 -9.38 1.42
C PHE A 99 5.39 -9.74 -0.07
N VAL A 100 5.41 -11.04 -0.40
CA VAL A 100 5.30 -11.52 -1.79
C VAL A 100 3.97 -11.12 -2.41
N ILE A 101 2.87 -11.25 -1.66
CA ILE A 101 1.54 -10.80 -2.11
C ILE A 101 1.56 -9.29 -2.37
N ALA A 102 2.10 -8.49 -1.44
CA ALA A 102 2.18 -7.04 -1.60
C ALA A 102 2.95 -6.65 -2.86
N LEU A 103 4.12 -7.26 -3.10
CA LEU A 103 4.92 -7.01 -4.31
C LEU A 103 4.15 -7.32 -5.59
N ASN A 104 3.49 -8.48 -5.65
CA ASN A 104 2.71 -8.88 -6.82
C ASN A 104 1.52 -7.95 -7.06
N CYS A 105 0.80 -7.57 -6.00
CA CYS A 105 -0.29 -6.60 -6.10
C CYS A 105 0.21 -5.25 -6.59
N THR A 106 1.33 -4.74 -6.04
CA THR A 106 1.89 -3.46 -6.49
C THR A 106 2.29 -3.53 -7.96
N TYR A 107 3.02 -4.57 -8.37
CA TYR A 107 3.41 -4.76 -9.77
C TYR A 107 2.18 -4.74 -10.68
N PHE A 108 1.16 -5.54 -10.35
CA PHE A 108 -0.10 -5.61 -11.11
C PHE A 108 -0.79 -4.25 -11.22
N PHE A 109 -0.93 -3.51 -10.12
CA PHE A 109 -1.56 -2.18 -10.13
C PHE A 109 -0.74 -1.17 -10.93
N THR A 110 0.60 -1.20 -10.82
CA THR A 110 1.45 -0.30 -11.62
C THR A 110 1.34 -0.60 -13.11
N ARG A 111 1.28 -1.89 -13.51
CA ARG A 111 1.05 -2.32 -14.89
C ARG A 111 -0.29 -1.85 -15.44
N ILE A 112 -1.37 -2.03 -14.68
CA ILE A 112 -2.69 -1.54 -15.08
C ILE A 112 -2.68 -0.01 -15.22
N THR A 113 -2.07 0.69 -14.27
CA THR A 113 -2.01 2.16 -14.30
C THR A 113 -1.26 2.64 -15.55
N GLN A 114 -0.15 1.99 -15.89
CA GLN A 114 0.59 2.28 -17.11
C GLN A 114 -0.26 2.01 -18.36
N GLN A 115 -0.93 0.86 -18.45
CA GLN A 115 -1.81 0.55 -19.58
C GLN A 115 -2.95 1.54 -19.75
N ILE A 116 -3.54 2.01 -18.65
CA ILE A 116 -4.58 3.05 -18.68
C ILE A 116 -4.01 4.35 -19.25
N ILE A 117 -2.83 4.79 -18.77
CA ILE A 117 -2.17 6.00 -19.29
C ILE A 117 -1.87 5.86 -20.79
N GLU A 118 -1.30 4.72 -21.20
CA GLU A 118 -1.00 4.42 -22.60
C GLU A 118 -2.27 4.40 -23.46
N SER A 119 -3.39 3.87 -22.94
CA SER A 119 -4.68 3.85 -23.65
C SER A 119 -5.34 5.23 -23.78
N GLN A 120 -4.93 6.20 -22.95
CA GLN A 120 -5.44 7.58 -22.98
C GLN A 120 -4.61 8.51 -23.86
N ASN A 121 -3.44 8.07 -24.31
CA ASN A 121 -2.67 8.76 -25.32
C ASN A 121 -3.35 8.58 -26.70
N LEU A 122 -4.25 9.53 -27.01
CA LEU A 122 -4.50 10.02 -28.37
C LEU A 122 -3.21 10.58 -28.98
#